data_AF-A0A2V9QAX9-F1
#
_entry.id   AF-A0A2V9QAX9-F1
#
_cell.length_a   1.000
_cell.length_b   1.000
_cell.length_c   1.000
_cell.angle_alpha   90.00
_cell.angle_beta   90.00
_cell.angle_gamma   90.00
#
_symmetry.space_group_name_H-M   'P 1'
#
loop_
_entity.id
_entity.type
_entity.pdbx_description
1 polymer ?
#
loop_
_entity_poly.entity_id
_entity_poly.type
_entity_poly.pdbx_seq_one_letter_code
_entity_poly.pdbx_strand_id
1 'polypeptide(L)'
;MRIDINLASQPYEDAQRFWTSWGTGLALLCLATTLLGFMATTRFINASHERKEIADMESVIARFDQEKAQAEATLNRPQNRVVRDRSRFLNEIFARKAFSWTRLFEDLERVMPAHLHVVSIHPDLSKDNNIEIKMVVGGDNSEQARDLVRKMEASKRFKDTRIDSERTREDREGAGNTDRVTFDISTLYVPSDETGAASGVN
;
A
#
# COMPACT_ATOMS: atom_id res chain seq x y z
N MET A 1 38.77 87.81 68.28
CA MET A 1 39.26 87.42 66.94
C MET A 1 38.11 86.77 66.19
N ARG A 2 37.83 87.23 64.96
CA ARG A 2 36.75 86.74 64.11
C ARG A 2 37.24 85.51 63.35
N ILE A 3 36.40 84.47 63.27
CA ILE A 3 36.65 83.31 62.42
C ILE A 3 35.88 83.57 61.12
N ASP A 4 36.60 83.86 60.05
CA ASP A 4 36.03 83.92 58.69
C ASP A 4 35.86 82.48 58.20
N ILE A 5 34.64 81.95 58.37
CA ILE A 5 34.26 80.65 57.82
C ILE A 5 33.91 80.86 56.35
N ASN A 6 34.67 80.22 55.47
CA ASN A 6 34.41 80.16 54.05
C ASN A 6 33.25 79.18 53.77
N LEU A 7 32.03 79.70 53.54
CA LEU A 7 30.84 78.91 53.21
C LEU A 7 30.72 78.53 51.71
N ALA A 8 31.68 78.89 50.85
CA ALA A 8 31.59 78.65 49.41
C ALA A 8 32.31 77.36 48.98
N SER A 9 32.01 76.22 49.61
CA SER A 9 32.66 74.92 49.29
C SER A 9 31.70 73.79 48.93
N GLN A 10 30.45 74.08 48.57
CA GLN A 10 29.58 73.07 47.97
C GLN A 10 29.37 73.37 46.48
N PRO A 11 30.01 72.62 45.57
CA PRO A 11 29.63 72.66 44.17
C PRO A 11 28.19 72.18 44.06
N TYR A 12 27.32 73.01 43.51
CA TYR A 12 25.94 72.64 43.19
C TYR A 12 26.01 71.66 42.01
N GLU A 13 26.18 70.37 42.31
CA GLU A 13 26.03 69.32 41.32
C GLU A 13 24.53 69.17 41.03
N ASP A 14 24.15 69.25 39.75
CA ASP A 14 22.77 69.11 39.26
C ASP A 14 22.22 67.73 39.62
N ALA A 15 21.74 67.58 40.86
CA ALA A 15 21.17 66.34 41.36
C ALA A 15 20.01 65.86 40.48
N GLN A 16 19.27 66.78 39.86
CA GLN A 16 18.19 66.45 38.93
C GLN A 16 18.67 65.69 37.69
N ARG A 17 19.84 66.03 37.14
CA ARG A 17 20.37 65.36 35.94
C ARG A 17 20.99 64.00 36.26
N PHE A 18 21.55 63.88 37.45
CA PHE A 18 22.02 62.60 38.00
C PHE A 18 20.85 61.64 38.25
N TRP A 19 19.81 62.09 38.98
CA TRP A 19 18.64 61.26 39.29
C TRP A 19 17.81 60.87 38.07
N THR A 20 17.74 61.71 37.03
CA THR A 20 17.01 61.36 35.78
C THR A 20 17.76 60.34 34.93
N SER A 21 19.08 60.45 34.80
CA SER A 21 19.88 59.48 34.04
C SER A 21 20.00 58.14 34.77
N TRP A 22 20.21 58.14 36.09
CA TRP A 22 20.20 56.91 36.87
C TRP A 22 18.81 56.31 37.04
N GLY A 23 17.77 57.14 37.21
CA GLY A 23 16.39 56.69 37.33
C GLY A 23 15.89 56.00 36.07
N THR A 24 16.23 56.52 34.89
CA THR A 24 15.88 55.87 33.61
C THR A 24 16.61 54.54 33.42
N GLY A 25 17.91 54.49 33.75
CA GLY A 25 18.67 53.24 33.75
C GLY A 25 18.09 52.17 34.68
N LEU A 26 17.74 52.56 35.90
CA LEU A 26 17.15 51.67 36.90
C LEU A 26 15.75 51.19 36.48
N ALA A 27 14.93 52.07 35.92
CA ALA A 27 13.61 51.73 35.40
C ALA A 27 13.69 50.72 34.25
N LEU A 28 14.61 50.93 33.30
CA LEU A 28 14.85 49.99 32.20
C LEU A 28 15.33 48.62 32.71
N LEU A 29 16.21 48.61 33.71
CA LEU A 29 16.72 47.37 34.29
C LEU A 29 15.61 46.61 35.03
N CYS A 30 14.78 47.29 35.81
CA CYS A 30 13.60 46.71 36.44
C CYS A 30 12.62 46.14 35.40
N LEU A 31 12.37 46.87 34.32
CA LEU A 31 11.48 46.43 33.25
C LEU A 31 12.03 45.18 32.55
N ALA A 32 13.32 45.18 32.20
CA ALA A 32 13.99 44.04 31.58
C ALA A 32 13.99 42.81 32.50
N THR A 33 14.25 43.00 33.80
CA THR A 33 14.24 41.93 34.79
C THR A 33 12.83 41.33 34.95
N THR A 34 11.80 42.18 34.98
CA THR A 34 10.40 41.74 35.06
C THR A 34 10.00 40.98 33.81
N LEU A 35 10.39 41.46 32.62
CA LEU A 35 10.14 40.78 31.34
C LEU A 35 10.82 39.40 31.30
N LEU A 36 12.10 39.31 31.66
CA LEU A 36 12.82 38.04 31.71
C LEU A 36 12.21 37.09 32.74
N GLY A 37 11.85 37.60 33.93
CA GLY A 37 11.16 36.81 34.96
C GLY A 37 9.84 36.26 34.45
N PHE A 38 9.02 37.09 33.78
CA PHE A 38 7.76 36.66 33.18
C PHE A 38 7.99 35.58 32.10
N MET A 39 8.97 35.76 31.22
CA MET A 39 9.30 34.81 30.15
C MET A 39 9.85 33.49 30.68
N ALA A 40 10.66 33.53 31.75
CA ALA A 40 11.18 32.33 32.41
C ALA A 40 10.06 31.56 33.12
N THR A 41 9.13 32.28 33.77
CA THR A 41 8.01 31.67 34.49
C THR A 41 7.00 31.04 33.53
N THR A 42 6.68 31.69 32.41
CA THR A 42 5.79 31.11 31.38
C THR A 42 6.40 29.87 30.73
N ARG A 43 7.72 29.85 30.52
CA ARG A 43 8.44 28.69 29.97
C ARG A 43 8.47 27.51 30.93
N PHE A 44 8.62 27.77 32.23
CA PHE A 44 8.56 26.72 33.26
C PHE A 44 7.15 26.14 33.42
N ILE A 45 6.12 26.98 33.37
CA ILE A 45 4.72 26.53 33.49
C ILE A 45 4.32 25.68 32.26
N ASN A 46 4.75 26.06 31.06
CA ASN A 46 4.44 25.32 29.83
C ASN A 46 5.18 23.98 29.67
N ALA A 47 6.36 23.81 30.30
CA ALA A 47 7.10 22.52 30.32
C ALA A 47 6.37 21.39 31.07
N SER A 48 5.28 21.71 31.77
CA SER A 48 4.42 20.76 32.48
C SER A 48 3.38 20.09 31.57
N HIS A 49 3.06 20.70 30.42
CA HIS A 49 2.03 20.20 29.52
C HIS A 49 2.53 19.16 28.52
N GLU A 50 3.82 19.20 28.13
CA GLU A 50 4.40 18.19 27.23
C GLU A 50 4.59 16.82 27.91
N ARG A 51 4.79 16.78 29.23
CA ARG A 51 4.98 15.51 29.96
C ARG A 51 3.72 14.68 30.08
N LYS A 52 2.55 15.31 30.12
CA LYS A 52 1.27 14.59 30.18
C LYS A 52 0.94 13.95 28.83
N GLU A 53 1.22 14.65 27.74
CA GLU A 53 1.00 14.12 26.39
C GLU A 53 1.93 12.94 26.09
N ILE A 54 3.20 13.02 26.52
CA ILE A 54 4.15 11.90 26.39
C ILE A 54 3.73 10.71 27.28
N ALA A 55 3.32 10.95 28.52
CA ALA A 55 2.88 9.87 29.41
C ALA A 55 1.59 9.18 28.93
N ASP A 56 0.65 9.95 28.36
CA ASP A 56 -0.56 9.39 27.77
C ASP A 56 -0.22 8.55 26.52
N MET A 57 0.65 9.05 25.64
CA MET A 57 1.13 8.30 24.47
C MET A 57 1.88 7.03 24.87
N GLU A 58 2.74 7.08 25.88
CA GLU A 58 3.49 5.93 26.38
C GLU A 58 2.56 4.87 26.99
N SER A 59 1.50 5.29 27.68
CA SER A 59 0.46 4.37 28.19
C SER A 59 -0.35 3.70 27.07
N VAL A 60 -0.59 4.42 25.97
CA VAL A 60 -1.28 3.90 24.79
C VAL A 60 -0.40 2.88 24.06
N ILE A 61 0.89 3.19 23.87
CA ILE A 61 1.87 2.26 23.27
C ILE A 61 1.99 0.99 24.12
N ALA A 62 2.11 1.12 25.44
CA ALA A 62 2.20 -0.03 26.33
C ALA A 62 0.96 -0.94 26.27
N ARG A 63 -0.25 -0.36 26.12
CA ARG A 63 -1.48 -1.13 25.90
C ARG A 63 -1.46 -1.87 24.56
N PHE A 64 -1.09 -1.20 23.48
CA PHE A 64 -1.01 -1.82 22.16
C PHE A 64 0.04 -2.94 22.09
N ASP A 65 1.20 -2.75 22.72
CA ASP A 65 2.23 -3.79 22.80
C ASP A 65 1.75 -5.00 23.61
N GLN A 66 0.99 -4.77 24.69
CA GLN A 66 0.41 -5.85 25.47
C GLN A 66 -0.66 -6.63 24.69
N GLU A 67 -1.54 -5.94 23.97
CA GLU A 67 -2.54 -6.57 23.08
C GLU A 67 -1.86 -7.37 21.95
N LYS A 68 -0.83 -6.80 21.34
CA LYS A 68 -0.03 -7.47 20.31
C LYS A 68 0.65 -8.71 20.87
N ALA A 69 1.27 -8.63 22.04
CA ALA A 69 1.91 -9.78 22.69
C ALA A 69 0.88 -10.88 23.06
N GLN A 70 -0.32 -10.51 23.49
CA GLN A 70 -1.40 -11.47 23.78
C GLN A 70 -1.95 -12.13 22.51
N ALA A 71 -2.10 -11.35 21.43
CA ALA A 71 -2.49 -11.87 20.12
C ALA A 71 -1.43 -12.81 19.56
N GLU A 72 -0.15 -12.42 19.61
CA GLU A 72 0.99 -13.25 19.20
C GLU A 72 1.09 -14.52 20.04
N ALA A 73 0.94 -14.43 21.36
CA ALA A 73 0.93 -15.60 22.24
C ALA A 73 -0.23 -16.55 21.89
N THR A 74 -1.40 -16.01 21.55
CA THR A 74 -2.55 -16.80 21.11
C THR A 74 -2.29 -17.44 19.74
N LEU A 75 -1.70 -16.71 18.77
CA LEU A 75 -1.31 -17.24 17.47
C LEU A 75 -0.19 -18.29 17.57
N ASN A 76 0.72 -18.15 18.52
CA ASN A 76 1.85 -19.05 18.74
C ASN A 76 1.47 -20.30 19.56
N ARG A 77 0.23 -20.41 20.05
CA ARG A 77 -0.26 -21.67 20.66
C ARG A 77 -0.15 -22.80 19.63
N PRO A 78 0.30 -23.99 20.03
CA PRO A 78 0.49 -25.13 19.12
C PRO A 78 -0.79 -25.55 18.39
N GLN A 79 -1.96 -25.25 18.95
CA GLN A 79 -3.28 -25.45 18.33
C GLN A 79 -3.54 -24.51 17.13
N ASN A 80 -2.91 -23.32 17.09
CA ASN A 80 -3.08 -22.29 16.06
C ASN A 80 -1.96 -22.28 15.00
N ARG A 81 -0.91 -23.11 15.15
CA ARG A 81 0.16 -23.27 14.13
C ARG A 81 -0.37 -23.73 12.77
N VAL A 82 -1.53 -24.39 12.71
CA VAL A 82 -2.20 -24.82 11.47
C VAL A 82 -2.88 -23.64 10.73
N VAL A 83 -3.11 -22.51 11.42
CA VAL A 83 -3.85 -21.35 10.85
C VAL A 83 -2.90 -20.25 10.37
N ARG A 84 -1.65 -20.20 10.85
CA ARG A 84 -0.66 -19.20 10.44
C ARG A 84 -0.21 -19.32 8.98
N ASP A 85 -0.35 -20.51 8.39
CA ASP A 85 -0.13 -20.73 6.96
C ASP A 85 -1.36 -20.38 6.09
N ARG A 86 -2.56 -20.27 6.68
CA ARG A 86 -3.80 -20.06 5.91
C ARG A 86 -4.14 -18.58 5.64
N SER A 87 -3.73 -17.64 6.49
CA SER A 87 -4.08 -16.21 6.27
C SER A 87 -3.20 -15.49 5.25
N ARG A 88 -1.93 -15.87 5.08
CA ARG A 88 -1.12 -15.38 3.94
C ARG A 88 -1.55 -16.04 2.62
N PHE A 89 -1.84 -17.33 2.67
CA PHE A 89 -2.39 -18.08 1.54
C PHE A 89 -3.73 -17.51 1.04
N LEU A 90 -4.61 -17.07 1.93
CA LEU A 90 -5.90 -16.49 1.53
C LEU A 90 -5.77 -15.11 0.87
N ASN A 91 -4.88 -14.23 1.32
CA ASN A 91 -4.64 -12.94 0.66
C ASN A 91 -3.95 -13.11 -0.72
N GLU A 92 -3.06 -14.09 -0.89
CA GLU A 92 -2.54 -14.48 -2.21
C GLU A 92 -3.64 -15.07 -3.12
N ILE A 93 -4.57 -15.86 -2.57
CA ILE A 93 -5.73 -16.37 -3.31
C ILE A 93 -6.67 -15.23 -3.72
N PHE A 94 -6.83 -14.17 -2.91
CA PHE A 94 -7.67 -13.03 -3.27
C PHE A 94 -7.10 -12.19 -4.41
N ALA A 95 -5.78 -12.03 -4.51
CA ALA A 95 -5.14 -11.48 -5.73
C ALA A 95 -5.36 -12.39 -6.96
N ARG A 96 -5.41 -13.72 -6.76
CA ARG A 96 -5.76 -14.72 -7.79
C ARG A 96 -7.26 -14.80 -8.12
N LYS A 97 -8.16 -14.16 -7.36
CA LYS A 97 -9.62 -14.19 -7.60
C LYS A 97 -10.13 -13.18 -8.64
N ALA A 98 -9.27 -12.42 -9.31
CA ALA A 98 -9.67 -11.60 -10.46
C ALA A 98 -9.92 -12.43 -11.74
N PHE A 99 -9.60 -13.72 -11.73
CA PHE A 99 -9.84 -14.59 -12.87
C PHE A 99 -11.28 -15.11 -12.88
N SER A 100 -12.13 -14.48 -13.71
CA SER A 100 -13.50 -14.91 -13.93
C SER A 100 -13.55 -16.02 -14.98
N TRP A 101 -13.66 -17.27 -14.53
CA TRP A 101 -13.89 -18.43 -15.41
C TRP A 101 -15.06 -18.22 -16.36
N THR A 102 -16.16 -17.64 -15.87
CA THR A 102 -17.35 -17.35 -16.69
C THR A 102 -17.02 -16.43 -17.86
N ARG A 103 -16.26 -15.36 -17.63
CA ARG A 103 -15.84 -14.44 -18.70
C ARG A 103 -14.88 -15.09 -19.67
N LEU A 104 -13.96 -15.92 -19.18
CA LEU A 104 -13.08 -16.68 -20.06
C LEU A 104 -13.88 -17.59 -20.99
N PHE A 105 -14.83 -18.36 -20.45
CA PHE A 105 -15.64 -19.27 -21.26
C PHE A 105 -16.49 -18.51 -22.28
N GLU A 106 -17.06 -17.36 -21.91
CA GLU A 106 -17.78 -16.49 -22.82
C GLU A 106 -16.88 -15.96 -23.95
N ASP A 107 -15.68 -15.47 -23.62
CA ASP A 107 -14.72 -14.98 -24.59
C ASP A 107 -14.22 -16.11 -25.52
N LEU A 108 -14.07 -17.32 -24.97
CA LEU A 108 -13.64 -18.51 -25.71
C LEU A 108 -14.74 -19.01 -26.66
N GLU A 109 -16.00 -19.06 -26.21
CA GLU A 109 -17.15 -19.46 -27.03
C GLU A 109 -17.24 -18.62 -28.32
N ARG A 110 -16.94 -17.33 -28.23
CA ARG A 110 -16.98 -16.41 -29.38
C ARG A 110 -15.92 -16.70 -30.45
N VAL A 111 -14.80 -17.33 -30.08
CA VAL A 111 -13.69 -17.64 -31.01
C VAL A 111 -13.65 -19.11 -31.42
N MET A 112 -14.39 -19.99 -30.74
CA MET A 112 -14.41 -21.43 -31.01
C MET A 112 -15.09 -21.76 -32.36
N PRO A 113 -14.41 -22.48 -33.27
CA PRO A 113 -15.02 -23.00 -34.50
C PRO A 113 -16.04 -24.12 -34.23
N ALA A 114 -16.95 -24.34 -35.20
CA ALA A 114 -17.82 -25.51 -35.18
C ALA A 114 -16.99 -26.80 -35.26
N HIS A 115 -17.45 -27.86 -34.58
CA HIS A 115 -16.80 -29.19 -34.52
C HIS A 115 -15.45 -29.25 -33.79
N LEU A 116 -15.06 -28.18 -33.09
CA LEU A 116 -13.94 -28.18 -32.15
C LEU A 116 -14.50 -28.07 -30.73
N HIS A 117 -13.95 -28.83 -29.79
CA HIS A 117 -14.33 -28.74 -28.39
C HIS A 117 -13.11 -28.67 -27.48
N VAL A 118 -13.33 -28.14 -26.28
CA VAL A 118 -12.27 -28.00 -25.29
C VAL A 118 -12.26 -29.19 -24.36
N VAL A 119 -11.13 -29.88 -24.29
CA VAL A 119 -10.91 -31.05 -23.43
C VAL A 119 -10.45 -30.60 -22.04
N SER A 120 -9.55 -29.63 -21.97
CA SER A 120 -9.08 -29.07 -20.69
C SER A 120 -8.56 -27.64 -20.84
N ILE A 121 -8.63 -26.87 -19.75
CA ILE A 121 -8.11 -25.50 -19.67
C ILE A 121 -7.36 -25.33 -18.34
N HIS A 122 -6.14 -24.84 -18.42
CA HIS A 122 -5.24 -24.58 -17.30
C HIS A 122 -4.72 -23.13 -17.39
N PRO A 123 -5.34 -22.20 -16.66
CA PRO A 123 -4.81 -20.85 -16.50
C PRO A 123 -3.62 -20.88 -15.54
N ASP A 124 -2.55 -20.20 -15.92
CA ASP A 124 -1.35 -20.01 -15.13
C ASP A 124 -0.97 -18.52 -15.13
N LEU A 125 -0.22 -18.10 -14.13
CA LEU A 125 0.30 -16.74 -14.03
C LEU A 125 1.74 -16.72 -14.53
N SER A 126 1.98 -16.01 -15.62
CA SER A 126 3.33 -15.81 -16.14
C SER A 126 4.17 -14.92 -15.21
N LYS A 127 5.49 -14.96 -15.37
CA LYS A 127 6.46 -14.13 -14.62
C LYS A 127 6.17 -12.64 -14.73
N ASP A 128 5.57 -12.22 -15.84
CA ASP A 128 5.21 -10.82 -16.13
C ASP A 128 3.82 -10.44 -15.59
N ASN A 129 3.25 -11.26 -14.69
CA ASN A 129 1.93 -11.07 -14.09
C ASN A 129 0.77 -11.08 -15.11
N ASN A 130 0.98 -11.68 -16.28
CA ASN A 130 -0.04 -11.91 -17.29
C ASN A 130 -0.66 -13.31 -17.13
N ILE A 131 -1.91 -13.47 -17.55
CA ILE A 131 -2.62 -14.75 -17.46
C ILE A 131 -2.30 -15.56 -18.73
N GLU A 132 -1.48 -16.60 -18.61
CA GLU A 132 -1.24 -17.56 -19.69
C GLU A 132 -2.26 -18.70 -19.57
N ILE A 133 -2.92 -19.05 -20.67
CA ILE A 133 -3.90 -20.12 -20.72
C ILE A 133 -3.34 -21.24 -21.57
N LYS A 134 -3.19 -22.41 -20.97
CA LYS A 134 -2.86 -23.66 -21.67
C LYS A 134 -4.14 -24.46 -21.81
N MET A 135 -4.53 -24.79 -23.02
CA MET A 135 -5.74 -25.55 -23.29
C MET A 135 -5.47 -26.72 -24.22
N VAL A 136 -6.27 -27.76 -24.05
CA VAL A 136 -6.28 -28.94 -24.91
C VAL A 136 -7.58 -28.92 -25.67
N VAL A 137 -7.53 -28.90 -27.00
CA VAL A 137 -8.71 -28.92 -27.86
C VAL A 137 -8.76 -30.19 -28.71
N GLY A 138 -9.95 -30.77 -28.81
CA GLY A 138 -10.24 -31.98 -29.58
C GLY A 138 -11.12 -31.65 -30.79
N GLY A 139 -10.84 -32.29 -31.92
CA GLY A 139 -11.66 -32.13 -33.12
C GLY A 139 -11.42 -33.22 -34.16
N ASP A 140 -12.12 -33.08 -35.27
CA ASP A 140 -12.12 -34.06 -36.36
C ASP A 140 -10.95 -33.83 -37.34
N ASN A 141 -10.53 -32.58 -37.53
CA ASN A 141 -9.51 -32.18 -38.51
C ASN A 141 -8.55 -31.12 -37.97
N SER A 142 -7.29 -31.19 -38.40
CA SER A 142 -6.23 -30.24 -38.02
C SER A 142 -6.48 -28.81 -38.51
N GLU A 143 -7.27 -28.62 -39.56
CA GLU A 143 -7.66 -27.29 -40.05
C GLU A 143 -8.50 -26.51 -39.03
N GLN A 144 -9.31 -27.18 -38.22
CA GLN A 144 -10.18 -26.54 -37.23
C GLN A 144 -9.36 -25.91 -36.11
N ALA A 145 -8.28 -26.56 -35.66
CA ALA A 145 -7.37 -26.00 -34.68
C ALA A 145 -6.62 -24.76 -35.23
N ARG A 146 -6.23 -24.79 -36.52
CA ARG A 146 -5.63 -23.62 -37.18
C ARG A 146 -6.64 -22.47 -37.32
N ASP A 147 -7.92 -22.76 -37.57
CA ASP A 147 -8.98 -21.74 -37.58
C ASP A 147 -9.18 -21.12 -36.20
N LEU A 148 -9.16 -21.93 -35.13
CA LEU A 148 -9.21 -21.41 -33.75
C LEU A 148 -8.06 -20.44 -33.48
N VAL A 149 -6.82 -20.84 -33.77
CA VAL A 149 -5.64 -19.98 -33.55
C VAL A 149 -5.78 -18.66 -34.29
N ARG A 150 -6.19 -18.69 -35.56
CA ARG A 150 -6.44 -17.49 -36.36
C ARG A 150 -7.53 -16.59 -35.75
N LYS A 151 -8.64 -17.16 -35.28
CA LYS A 151 -9.73 -16.41 -34.63
C LYS A 151 -9.30 -15.81 -33.30
N MET A 152 -8.46 -16.52 -32.55
CA MET A 152 -7.88 -16.04 -31.30
C MET A 152 -6.90 -14.90 -31.55
N GLU A 153 -6.01 -15.01 -32.53
CA GLU A 153 -5.08 -13.93 -32.93
C GLU A 153 -5.82 -12.68 -33.44
N ALA A 154 -6.96 -12.86 -34.11
CA ALA A 154 -7.82 -11.76 -34.55
C ALA A 154 -8.60 -11.10 -33.39
N SER A 155 -8.69 -11.77 -32.23
CA SER A 155 -9.41 -11.26 -31.06
C SER A 155 -8.54 -10.30 -30.26
N LYS A 156 -9.18 -9.32 -29.61
CA LYS A 156 -8.50 -8.41 -28.67
C LYS A 156 -8.20 -9.06 -27.31
N ARG A 157 -8.79 -10.24 -27.05
CA ARG A 157 -8.77 -10.94 -25.75
C ARG A 157 -7.61 -11.92 -25.60
N PHE A 158 -7.13 -12.42 -26.72
CA PHE A 158 -6.11 -13.46 -26.79
C PHE A 158 -4.92 -12.91 -27.57
N LYS A 159 -3.72 -13.09 -27.03
CA LYS A 159 -2.45 -12.65 -27.63
C LYS A 159 -1.46 -13.80 -27.63
N ASP A 160 -0.49 -13.77 -28.53
CA ASP A 160 0.60 -14.76 -28.61
C ASP A 160 0.11 -16.21 -28.58
N THR A 161 -0.97 -16.49 -29.33
CA THR A 161 -1.55 -17.83 -29.43
C THR A 161 -0.62 -18.74 -30.21
N ARG A 162 -0.28 -19.90 -29.67
CA ARG A 162 0.62 -20.88 -30.29
C ARG A 162 0.14 -22.30 -30.06
N ILE A 163 0.43 -23.17 -31.03
CA ILE A 163 0.22 -24.62 -30.92
C ILE A 163 1.53 -25.23 -30.43
N ASP A 164 1.49 -25.84 -29.24
CA ASP A 164 2.66 -26.48 -28.63
C ASP A 164 2.81 -27.94 -29.07
N SER A 165 1.69 -28.66 -29.27
CA SER A 165 1.72 -30.04 -29.72
C SER A 165 0.46 -30.41 -30.52
N GLU A 166 0.63 -31.33 -31.48
CA GLU A 166 -0.46 -31.97 -32.22
C GLU A 166 -0.34 -33.48 -32.00
N ARG A 167 -1.44 -34.11 -31.58
CA ARG A 167 -1.54 -35.56 -31.37
C ARG A 167 -2.65 -36.10 -32.24
N THR A 168 -2.28 -36.83 -33.29
CA THR A 168 -3.22 -37.55 -34.15
C THR A 168 -3.39 -38.96 -33.62
N ARG A 169 -4.65 -39.41 -33.47
CA ARG A 169 -4.94 -40.79 -33.10
C ARG A 169 -4.94 -41.67 -34.36
N GLU A 170 -3.94 -42.53 -34.47
CA GLU A 170 -3.97 -43.69 -35.38
C GLU A 170 -4.75 -44.80 -34.68
N ASP A 171 -6.03 -44.94 -35.05
CA ASP A 171 -6.99 -45.98 -34.70
C ASP A 171 -6.59 -46.98 -33.60
N ARG A 172 -7.14 -46.79 -32.40
CA ARG A 172 -7.19 -47.83 -31.36
C ARG A 172 -8.60 -47.91 -30.80
N GLU A 173 -9.29 -48.99 -31.15
CA GLU A 173 -10.59 -49.38 -30.61
C GLU A 173 -10.54 -49.38 -29.07
N GLY A 174 -11.50 -48.70 -28.44
CA GLY A 174 -11.67 -48.70 -26.98
C GLY A 174 -11.31 -47.40 -26.29
N ALA A 175 -12.09 -46.34 -26.56
CA ALA A 175 -12.39 -45.27 -25.59
C ALA A 175 -13.51 -44.44 -26.21
N GLY A 176 -14.58 -44.14 -25.47
CA GLY A 176 -15.73 -43.36 -25.94
C GLY A 176 -15.44 -41.88 -26.26
N ASN A 177 -14.22 -41.54 -26.69
CA ASN A 177 -13.87 -40.22 -27.19
C ASN A 177 -13.80 -40.25 -28.73
N THR A 178 -14.57 -39.37 -29.37
CA THR A 178 -14.70 -39.26 -30.84
C THR A 178 -13.61 -38.42 -31.49
N ASP A 179 -12.70 -37.82 -30.72
CA ASP A 179 -11.65 -36.95 -31.25
C ASP A 179 -10.60 -37.71 -32.06
N ARG A 180 -10.40 -37.27 -33.31
CA ARG A 180 -9.35 -37.79 -34.20
C ARG A 180 -8.01 -37.10 -33.96
N VAL A 181 -8.05 -35.81 -33.62
CA VAL A 181 -6.85 -35.00 -33.39
C VAL A 181 -7.03 -34.17 -32.12
N THR A 182 -5.98 -34.08 -31.32
CA THR A 182 -5.91 -33.26 -30.12
C THR A 182 -4.74 -32.28 -30.23
N PHE A 183 -4.98 -31.03 -29.84
CA PHE A 183 -3.99 -29.96 -29.88
C PHE A 183 -3.77 -29.36 -28.50
N ASP A 184 -2.51 -29.15 -28.14
CA ASP A 184 -2.15 -28.36 -26.97
C ASP A 184 -1.87 -26.92 -27.45
N ILE A 185 -2.65 -25.96 -26.97
CA ILE A 185 -2.59 -24.55 -27.36
C ILE A 185 -2.28 -23.69 -26.13
N SER A 186 -1.30 -22.80 -26.26
CA SER A 186 -0.99 -21.77 -25.26
C SER A 186 -1.34 -20.39 -25.79
N THR A 187 -1.95 -19.55 -24.96
CA THR A 187 -2.31 -18.17 -25.33
C THR A 187 -2.21 -17.24 -24.12
N LEU A 188 -1.93 -15.97 -24.35
CA LEU A 188 -1.97 -14.93 -23.33
C LEU A 188 -3.36 -14.30 -23.29
N TYR A 189 -4.03 -14.35 -22.14
CA TYR A 189 -5.36 -13.79 -21.95
C TYR A 189 -5.33 -12.41 -21.31
N VAL A 190 -6.04 -11.48 -21.95
CA VAL A 190 -6.20 -10.10 -21.49
C VAL A 190 -7.67 -9.88 -21.10
N PRO A 191 -8.02 -9.93 -19.81
CA PRO A 191 -9.37 -9.63 -19.35
C PRO A 191 -9.72 -8.16 -19.63
N SER A 192 -11.00 -7.86 -19.82
CA SER A 192 -11.47 -6.49 -20.08
C SER A 192 -11.69 -5.88 -18.72
N ASP A 193 -10.86 -4.91 -18.40
CA ASP A 193 -11.15 -4.01 -17.30
C ASP A 193 -12.38 -3.18 -17.68
N GLU A 194 -13.56 -3.59 -17.21
CA GLU A 194 -14.63 -2.62 -16.95
C GLU A 194 -14.26 -1.68 -15.79
N THR A 195 -13.10 -1.87 -15.16
CA THR A 195 -12.55 -1.01 -14.10
C THR A 195 -11.99 0.33 -14.64
N GLY A 196 -12.00 0.58 -15.96
CA GLY A 196 -11.56 1.84 -16.56
C GLY A 196 -12.52 3.03 -16.46
N ALA A 197 -13.72 2.88 -15.86
CA ALA A 197 -14.73 3.95 -15.80
C ALA A 197 -14.82 4.71 -14.45
N ALA A 198 -13.82 4.57 -13.56
CA ALA A 198 -13.81 5.23 -12.25
C ALA A 198 -12.49 5.99 -11.94
N SER A 199 -11.81 6.50 -12.97
CA SER A 199 -10.72 7.47 -12.81
C SER A 199 -10.94 8.63 -13.76
N GLY A 200 -11.99 9.39 -13.48
CA GLY A 200 -12.41 10.56 -14.23
C GLY A 200 -13.29 11.49 -13.41
N VAL A 201 -13.01 11.67 -12.12
CA VAL A 201 -13.47 12.81 -11.32
C VAL A 201 -12.42 13.11 -10.25
N ASN A 202 -11.48 14.00 -10.57
CA ASN A 202 -11.14 15.17 -9.75
C ASN A 202 -10.19 16.07 -10.55
#